data_AF-A0A2N0PWT7-F1
#
_entry.id   AF-A0A2N0PWT7-F1
#
_cell.length_a   1.000
_cell.length_b   1.000
_cell.length_c   1.000
_cell.angle_alpha   90.00
_cell.angle_beta   90.00
_cell.angle_gamma   90.00
#
_symmetry.space_group_name_H-M   'P 1'
#
loop_
_entity.id
_entity.type
_entity.pdbx_description
1 polymer ?
#
loop_
_entity_poly.entity_id
_entity_poly.type
_entity_poly.pdbx_seq_one_letter_code
_entity_poly.pdbx_strand_id
1 'polypeptide(L)'
;MIIENNDEKAPLLPILKTYVITTPKSAKKSFFSKFTSYLPESTLPYISNLSNLFIQIKNKLPSPKLFKLPFSISRRRLLIYITLLNLFFLYRYIHGGPFHPLSCQLIGLGCPNNIISGFTSQEFSDVRQVFLENFENGQEVGAQVSVYYNNELVVDLSCGFADVSTGKPYDDSTLQLVFSSTKVLSGIVVARLVEQGLLDYNSPISKYWPEFAQGGKENVTLLDLMVHRAGVGFIDSHDMSVQDLYDLDNLSEILAKQPHNFNGVPKRAYHGISRGWYLNEIVRRVDPRHRTIGRIVSEDIVPEYNIEFYLSTNKLLKDRLSNIYTYPLVRMLSKMILPEKFLSEPLHPIFFQMMDKNSDAYKSLILTAPDHTQQPQDWNHFEMLMPEGPSYNGVTNSRSMAKLAAVLANKGEKPRLMSDKTYDLIATRLEPTFDTVLQEIITPSVGGFGYFRLKGLEDVEFLGWGGSGGSIFLWNQELKIGFSYVMNAFHTALLGDDRSLALLRKVVDIVKQQQQQQKN
;
A
#
# COMPACT_ATOMS: atom_id res chain seq x y z
N MET A 1 29.70 18.91 -42.78
CA MET A 1 30.48 19.79 -41.90
C MET A 1 30.40 19.18 -40.51
N ILE A 2 31.49 18.49 -40.15
CA ILE A 2 31.99 18.00 -38.84
C ILE A 2 31.14 18.52 -37.64
N ILE A 3 30.58 17.67 -36.76
CA ILE A 3 31.26 16.94 -35.66
C ILE A 3 30.51 15.63 -35.31
N GLU A 4 31.28 14.53 -35.29
CA GLU A 4 31.03 13.23 -34.65
C GLU A 4 31.10 13.38 -33.11
N ASN A 5 30.52 12.57 -32.21
CA ASN A 5 30.66 11.12 -32.07
C ASN A 5 29.88 10.63 -30.82
N ASN A 6 29.26 9.46 -30.97
CA ASN A 6 29.16 8.32 -30.05
C ASN A 6 28.65 8.50 -28.60
N ASP A 7 27.38 8.15 -28.46
CA ASP A 7 26.85 7.30 -27.40
C ASP A 7 27.60 5.95 -27.33
N GLU A 8 28.26 5.69 -26.20
CA GLU A 8 28.41 4.33 -25.68
C GLU A 8 28.22 4.32 -24.16
N LYS A 9 27.16 3.62 -23.74
CA LYS A 9 26.87 3.21 -22.36
C LYS A 9 27.80 2.08 -21.94
N ALA A 10 28.49 2.20 -20.80
CA ALA A 10 28.78 1.12 -19.84
C ALA A 10 29.40 1.71 -18.52
N PRO A 11 29.53 0.96 -17.41
CA PRO A 11 28.71 1.11 -16.21
C PRO A 11 29.47 1.71 -15.00
N LEU A 12 28.75 2.36 -14.08
CA LEU A 12 29.24 2.92 -12.80
C LEU A 12 29.71 1.87 -11.76
N LEU A 13 29.86 0.60 -12.15
CA LEU A 13 30.15 -0.52 -11.26
C LEU A 13 31.64 -0.71 -10.83
N PRO A 14 32.67 -0.18 -11.53
CA PRO A 14 34.06 -0.32 -11.04
C PRO A 14 34.51 0.77 -10.05
N ILE A 15 33.87 1.95 -10.01
CA ILE A 15 34.39 3.11 -9.24
C ILE A 15 34.10 2.98 -7.72
N LEU A 16 33.06 2.24 -7.34
CA LEU A 16 32.67 2.07 -5.94
C LEU A 16 33.59 1.12 -5.14
N LYS A 17 34.41 0.29 -5.80
CA LYS A 17 35.24 -0.70 -5.10
C LYS A 17 36.51 -0.15 -4.44
N THR A 18 36.91 1.09 -4.73
CA THR A 18 38.19 1.64 -4.23
C THR A 18 38.04 2.98 -3.50
N TYR A 19 36.91 3.68 -3.62
CA TYR A 19 36.83 5.10 -3.23
C TYR A 19 36.67 5.36 -1.72
N VAL A 20 36.12 4.43 -0.94
CA VAL A 20 35.79 4.66 0.48
C VAL A 20 37.00 4.52 1.42
N ILE A 21 38.10 3.90 0.97
CA ILE A 21 39.20 3.53 1.87
C ILE A 21 40.43 4.45 1.74
N THR A 22 40.59 5.25 0.68
CA THR A 22 41.87 6.01 0.46
C THR A 22 41.80 7.46 -0.03
N THR A 23 40.63 8.10 -0.18
CA THR A 23 40.59 9.44 -0.82
C THR A 23 40.74 10.67 0.11
N PRO A 24 41.52 11.70 -0.30
CA PRO A 24 41.72 12.94 0.46
C PRO A 24 40.44 13.78 0.67
N LYS A 25 40.44 14.63 1.71
CA LYS A 25 39.31 15.51 2.11
C LYS A 25 38.72 16.37 0.98
N SER A 26 39.49 16.73 -0.04
CA SER A 26 39.02 17.53 -1.18
C SER A 26 38.02 16.79 -2.07
N ALA A 27 38.17 15.47 -2.24
CA ALA A 27 37.27 14.65 -3.07
C ALA A 27 35.90 14.39 -2.40
N LYS A 28 35.86 14.30 -1.05
CA LYS A 28 34.60 14.17 -0.29
C LYS A 28 33.70 15.38 -0.45
N LYS A 29 34.28 16.59 -0.58
CA LYS A 29 33.52 17.83 -0.77
C LYS A 29 32.84 17.89 -2.13
N SER A 30 33.51 17.37 -3.17
CA SER A 30 32.94 17.24 -4.53
C SER A 30 31.82 16.20 -4.59
N PHE A 31 31.97 15.06 -3.93
CA PHE A 31 30.91 14.04 -3.83
C PHE A 31 29.69 14.57 -3.06
N PHE A 32 29.89 15.23 -1.92
CA PHE A 32 28.78 15.82 -1.16
C PHE A 32 28.07 16.92 -1.97
N SER A 33 28.81 17.76 -2.68
CA SER A 33 28.25 18.81 -3.56
C SER A 33 27.41 18.23 -4.71
N LYS A 34 27.88 17.15 -5.36
CA LYS A 34 27.12 16.42 -6.39
C LYS A 34 25.96 15.61 -5.81
N PHE A 35 26.08 15.07 -4.60
CA PHE A 35 25.01 14.33 -3.93
C PHE A 35 23.87 15.26 -3.49
N THR A 36 24.20 16.46 -3.00
CA THR A 36 23.20 17.48 -2.65
C THR A 36 22.44 18.03 -3.84
N SER A 37 22.99 17.98 -5.07
CA SER A 37 22.28 18.41 -6.28
C SER A 37 21.24 17.40 -6.79
N TYR A 38 21.19 16.18 -6.24
CA TYR A 38 20.18 15.17 -6.55
C TYR A 38 19.08 15.06 -5.49
N LEU A 39 19.18 15.85 -4.41
CA LEU A 39 18.21 15.86 -3.32
C LEU A 39 17.20 17.00 -3.54
N PRO A 40 15.89 16.77 -3.29
CA PRO A 40 14.87 17.82 -3.39
C PRO A 40 15.19 18.99 -2.46
N GLU A 41 14.91 20.24 -2.87
CA GLU A 41 15.19 21.44 -2.06
C GLU A 41 14.56 21.36 -0.65
N SER A 42 13.46 20.64 -0.49
CA SER A 42 12.78 20.36 0.79
C SER A 42 13.62 19.59 1.81
N THR A 43 14.72 18.95 1.38
CA THR A 43 15.62 18.16 2.26
C THR A 43 16.87 18.92 2.72
N LEU A 44 17.22 20.04 2.08
CA LEU A 44 18.38 20.87 2.41
C LEU A 44 18.36 21.43 3.85
N PRO A 45 17.21 21.84 4.43
CA PRO A 45 17.15 22.33 5.81
C PRO A 45 17.51 21.27 6.86
N TYR A 46 17.29 19.98 6.57
CA TYR A 46 17.58 18.88 7.49
C TYR A 46 19.07 18.52 7.51
N ILE A 47 19.76 18.66 6.37
CA ILE A 47 21.20 18.40 6.24
C ILE A 47 22.02 19.52 6.90
N SER A 48 21.60 20.78 6.73
CA SER A 48 22.25 21.92 7.40
C SER A 48 22.08 21.83 8.91
N ASN A 49 20.89 21.42 9.40
CA ASN A 49 20.65 21.16 10.83
C ASN A 49 21.49 20.01 11.38
N LEU A 50 21.68 18.92 10.64
CA LEU A 50 22.58 17.84 11.08
C LEU A 50 24.03 18.32 11.19
N SER A 51 24.53 19.09 10.23
CA SER A 51 25.89 19.63 10.28
C SER A 51 26.11 20.60 11.46
N ASN A 52 25.13 21.45 11.75
CA ASN A 52 25.17 22.38 12.89
C ASN A 52 24.99 21.65 14.23
N LEU A 53 24.16 20.60 14.28
CA LEU A 53 24.00 19.75 15.45
C LEU A 53 25.30 18.99 15.76
N PHE A 54 25.99 18.46 14.75
CA PHE A 54 27.31 17.83 14.93
C PHE A 54 28.38 18.82 15.42
N ILE A 55 28.35 20.07 14.96
CA ILE A 55 29.27 21.13 15.42
C ILE A 55 28.93 21.57 16.85
N GLN A 56 27.64 21.74 17.19
CA GLN A 56 27.21 22.10 18.54
C GLN A 56 27.49 20.99 19.56
N ILE A 57 27.28 19.72 19.19
CA ILE A 57 27.63 18.56 20.03
C ILE A 57 29.15 18.50 20.24
N LYS A 58 29.94 18.73 19.19
CA LYS A 58 31.41 18.75 19.28
C LYS A 58 31.95 19.86 20.18
N ASN A 59 31.28 21.01 20.24
CA ASN A 59 31.71 22.16 21.03
C ASN A 59 31.16 22.18 22.47
N LYS A 60 30.13 21.38 22.79
CA LYS A 60 29.56 21.25 24.15
C LYS A 60 30.04 20.02 24.92
N LEU A 61 30.71 19.07 24.27
CA LEU A 61 31.29 17.92 24.97
C LEU A 61 32.61 18.35 25.63
N PRO A 62 32.75 18.25 26.97
CA PRO A 62 34.06 18.38 27.60
C PRO A 62 35.01 17.36 26.95
N SER A 63 36.26 17.77 26.71
CA SER A 63 37.31 16.85 26.27
C SER A 63 37.29 15.64 27.22
N PRO A 64 37.15 14.40 26.70
CA PRO A 64 37.02 13.26 27.57
C PRO A 64 38.32 13.14 28.35
N LYS A 65 38.28 13.43 29.66
CA LYS A 65 39.23 12.82 30.59
C LYS A 65 38.96 11.33 30.46
N LEU A 66 39.76 10.65 29.63
CA LEU A 66 39.71 9.20 29.52
C LEU A 66 39.80 8.65 30.95
N PHE A 67 38.73 8.00 31.40
CA PHE A 67 38.78 7.13 32.55
C PHE A 67 39.99 6.20 32.34
N LYS A 68 40.95 6.22 33.28
CA LYS A 68 42.06 5.26 33.27
C LYS A 68 41.46 3.87 33.49
N LEU A 69 41.10 3.20 32.40
CA LEU A 69 40.67 1.82 32.41
C LEU A 69 41.81 0.95 32.99
N PRO A 70 41.53 -0.01 33.88
CA PRO A 70 42.55 -0.73 34.65
C PRO A 70 43.37 -1.75 33.83
N PHE A 71 43.30 -1.71 32.49
CA PHE A 71 44.02 -2.63 31.63
C PHE A 71 44.61 -1.91 30.42
N SER A 72 45.92 -2.11 30.21
CA SER A 72 46.66 -1.70 29.02
C SER A 72 46.17 -2.49 27.80
N ILE A 73 45.00 -2.13 27.28
CA ILE A 73 44.52 -2.63 25.98
C ILE A 73 45.25 -1.82 24.92
N SER A 74 46.10 -2.49 24.12
CA SER A 74 46.78 -1.82 23.02
C SER A 74 45.76 -1.15 22.09
N ARG A 75 46.10 0.03 21.53
CA ARG A 75 45.22 0.75 20.58
C ARG A 75 44.68 -0.18 19.48
N ARG A 76 45.49 -1.15 19.03
CA ARG A 76 45.12 -2.18 18.05
C ARG A 76 44.00 -3.10 18.53
N ARG A 77 44.07 -3.58 19.78
CA ARG A 77 42.99 -4.39 20.38
C ARG A 77 41.71 -3.58 20.56
N LEU A 78 41.82 -2.32 20.99
CA LEU A 78 40.67 -1.42 21.12
C LEU A 78 39.97 -1.19 19.77
N LEU A 79 40.73 -0.95 18.70
CA LEU A 79 40.22 -0.83 17.33
C LEU A 79 39.49 -2.11 16.88
N ILE A 80 40.06 -3.29 17.15
CA ILE A 80 39.41 -4.57 16.81
C ILE A 80 38.08 -4.71 17.56
N TYR A 81 38.03 -4.45 18.86
CA TYR A 81 36.79 -4.53 19.63
C TYR A 81 35.73 -3.54 19.14
N ILE A 82 36.12 -2.30 18.83
CA ILE A 82 35.20 -1.30 18.26
C ILE A 82 34.66 -1.77 16.91
N THR A 83 35.49 -2.33 16.04
CA THR A 83 35.04 -2.86 14.74
C THR A 83 34.08 -4.03 14.91
N LEU A 84 34.39 -5.01 15.76
CA LEU A 84 33.51 -6.15 16.02
C LEU A 84 32.18 -5.70 16.63
N LEU A 85 32.21 -4.74 17.56
CA LEU A 85 31.01 -4.18 18.17
C LEU A 85 30.15 -3.42 17.15
N ASN A 86 30.76 -2.62 16.27
CA ASN A 86 30.03 -1.96 15.18
C ASN A 86 29.44 -2.97 14.19
N LEU A 87 30.18 -4.03 13.84
CA LEU A 87 29.67 -5.10 12.98
C LEU A 87 28.50 -5.84 13.65
N PHE A 88 28.58 -6.09 14.96
CA PHE A 88 27.49 -6.69 15.74
C PHE A 88 26.24 -5.80 15.73
N PHE A 89 26.37 -4.50 16.01
CA PHE A 89 25.23 -3.58 15.98
C PHE A 89 24.68 -3.38 14.57
N LEU A 90 25.54 -3.32 13.56
CA LEU A 90 25.13 -3.24 12.16
C LEU A 90 24.38 -4.51 11.74
N TYR A 91 24.89 -5.69 12.12
CA TYR A 91 24.20 -6.97 11.89
C TYR A 91 22.83 -6.96 12.56
N ARG A 92 22.75 -6.59 13.85
CA ARG A 92 21.47 -6.50 14.56
C ARG A 92 20.51 -5.47 13.96
N TYR A 93 21.01 -4.33 13.49
CA TYR A 93 20.19 -3.34 12.82
C TYR A 93 19.68 -3.86 11.47
N ILE A 94 20.52 -4.50 10.65
CA ILE A 94 20.12 -5.07 9.36
C ILE A 94 19.09 -6.19 9.54
N HIS A 95 19.29 -7.06 10.53
CA HIS A 95 18.44 -8.23 10.77
C HIS A 95 17.25 -8.00 11.71
N GLY A 96 17.25 -6.92 12.49
CA GLY A 96 16.07 -6.50 13.26
C GLY A 96 15.02 -5.90 12.33
N GLY A 97 13.74 -5.93 12.72
CA GLY A 97 12.68 -5.37 11.89
C GLY A 97 12.58 -3.85 11.94
N PRO A 98 12.06 -3.22 10.86
CA PRO A 98 12.03 -1.78 10.67
C PRO A 98 11.30 -1.00 11.77
N PHE A 99 10.31 -1.59 12.43
CA PHE A 99 9.41 -0.88 13.33
C PHE A 99 9.71 -1.07 14.82
N HIS A 100 10.71 -1.89 15.17
CA HIS A 100 11.17 -1.95 16.55
C HIS A 100 11.90 -0.67 16.98
N PRO A 101 11.79 -0.26 18.25
CA PRO A 101 12.63 0.78 18.82
C PRO A 101 14.12 0.44 18.66
N LEU A 102 14.97 1.44 18.41
CA LEU A 102 16.40 1.23 18.19
C LEU A 102 17.08 0.52 19.38
N SER A 103 16.63 0.79 20.62
CA SER A 103 17.11 0.09 21.81
C SER A 103 16.79 -1.40 21.80
N CYS A 104 15.61 -1.78 21.30
CA CYS A 104 15.20 -3.17 21.16
C CYS A 104 16.05 -3.85 20.08
N GLN A 105 16.19 -3.21 18.92
CA GLN A 105 16.99 -3.73 17.81
C GLN A 105 18.45 -3.96 18.24
N LEU A 106 19.10 -2.96 18.83
CA LEU A 106 20.54 -2.99 19.09
C LEU A 106 20.91 -3.83 20.32
N ILE A 107 20.13 -3.76 21.40
CA ILE A 107 20.50 -4.36 22.70
C ILE A 107 19.37 -5.13 23.39
N GLY A 108 18.21 -5.29 22.76
CA GLY A 108 17.09 -6.06 23.31
C GLY A 108 16.35 -5.37 24.47
N LEU A 109 16.51 -4.04 24.64
CA LEU A 109 15.86 -3.29 25.71
C LEU A 109 14.65 -2.50 25.20
N GLY A 110 13.56 -2.53 25.97
CA GLY A 110 12.33 -1.80 25.63
C GLY A 110 11.65 -2.32 24.37
N CYS A 111 11.73 -3.64 24.13
CA CYS A 111 10.98 -4.27 23.06
C CYS A 111 9.47 -4.19 23.36
N PRO A 112 8.62 -3.93 22.35
CA PRO A 112 7.18 -3.83 22.55
C PRO A 112 6.63 -5.15 23.13
N ASN A 113 5.73 -5.03 24.12
CA ASN A 113 4.95 -6.17 24.57
C ASN A 113 3.71 -6.29 23.69
N ASN A 114 3.70 -7.27 22.79
CA ASN A 114 2.67 -7.42 21.78
C ASN A 114 1.39 -7.99 22.41
N ILE A 115 0.34 -7.17 22.46
CA ILE A 115 -0.97 -7.56 23.02
C ILE A 115 -1.75 -8.23 21.89
N ILE A 116 -1.77 -9.55 21.87
CA ILE A 116 -2.57 -10.33 20.91
C ILE A 116 -3.97 -10.62 21.48
N SER A 117 -4.98 -10.45 20.63
CA SER A 117 -6.38 -10.74 20.91
C SER A 117 -7.01 -11.51 19.75
N GLY A 118 -8.21 -12.06 19.98
CA GLY A 118 -8.93 -12.85 18.99
C GLY A 118 -8.59 -14.35 19.03
N PHE A 119 -9.01 -15.09 18.00
CA PHE A 119 -8.99 -16.55 17.99
C PHE A 119 -8.49 -17.15 16.66
N THR A 120 -8.14 -18.43 16.74
CA THR A 120 -8.00 -19.35 15.61
C THR A 120 -8.80 -20.59 15.94
N SER A 121 -9.49 -21.16 14.95
CA SER A 121 -9.95 -22.54 15.02
C SER A 121 -8.78 -23.50 15.22
N GLN A 122 -9.05 -24.70 15.71
CA GLN A 122 -8.01 -25.66 16.08
C GLN A 122 -7.13 -26.02 14.89
N GLU A 123 -7.72 -26.17 13.71
CA GLU A 123 -7.04 -26.55 12.47
C GLU A 123 -6.16 -25.43 11.92
N PHE A 124 -6.45 -24.18 12.29
CA PHE A 124 -5.73 -22.98 11.85
C PHE A 124 -4.84 -22.38 12.96
N SER A 125 -4.55 -23.14 14.03
CA SER A 125 -3.76 -22.68 15.17
C SER A 125 -2.39 -22.13 14.79
N ASP A 126 -1.74 -22.74 13.80
CA ASP A 126 -0.40 -22.34 13.36
C ASP A 126 -0.37 -20.95 12.71
N VAL A 127 -1.50 -20.46 12.18
CA VAL A 127 -1.59 -19.10 11.62
C VAL A 127 -1.33 -18.05 12.70
N ARG A 128 -1.71 -18.33 13.96
CA ARG A 128 -1.43 -17.45 15.10
C ARG A 128 0.06 -17.26 15.31
N GLN A 129 0.86 -18.32 15.19
CA GLN A 129 2.29 -18.25 15.37
C GLN A 129 2.95 -17.43 14.26
N VAL A 130 2.56 -17.67 13.00
CA VAL A 130 3.04 -16.86 11.85
C VAL A 130 2.67 -15.38 12.02
N PHE A 131 1.48 -15.09 12.56
CA PHE A 131 1.07 -13.72 12.84
C PHE A 131 1.93 -13.06 13.91
N LEU A 132 2.22 -13.76 15.02
CA LEU A 132 3.07 -13.26 16.10
C LEU A 132 4.52 -13.02 15.64
N GLU A 133 5.05 -13.90 14.79
CA GLU A 133 6.39 -13.77 14.22
C GLU A 133 6.58 -12.44 13.48
N ASN A 134 5.54 -11.89 12.84
CA ASN A 134 5.63 -10.56 12.21
C ASN A 134 5.96 -9.46 13.24
N PHE A 135 5.41 -9.53 14.45
CA PHE A 135 5.68 -8.58 15.53
C PHE A 135 7.00 -8.85 16.24
N GLU A 136 7.31 -10.11 16.50
CA GLU A 136 8.58 -10.53 17.12
C GLU A 136 9.78 -10.17 16.24
N ASN A 137 9.62 -10.27 14.92
CA ASN A 137 10.63 -9.87 13.95
C ASN A 137 10.66 -8.36 13.69
N GLY A 138 9.80 -7.56 14.34
CA GLY A 138 9.74 -6.10 14.23
C GLY A 138 9.26 -5.57 12.89
N GLN A 139 8.50 -6.38 12.15
CA GLN A 139 7.87 -6.00 10.89
C GLN A 139 6.54 -5.29 11.10
N GLU A 140 6.00 -5.30 12.33
CA GLU A 140 4.71 -4.74 12.66
C GLU A 140 4.75 -3.70 13.80
N VAL A 141 3.72 -2.84 13.79
CA VAL A 141 3.35 -1.99 14.93
C VAL A 141 1.98 -2.42 15.46
N GLY A 142 0.99 -2.48 14.59
CA GLY A 142 -0.36 -2.95 14.87
C GLY A 142 -1.02 -3.50 13.61
N ALA A 143 -1.66 -4.65 13.73
CA ALA A 143 -2.30 -5.33 12.60
C ALA A 143 -3.48 -6.20 13.02
N GLN A 144 -4.30 -6.56 12.04
CA GLN A 144 -5.36 -7.55 12.13
C GLN A 144 -5.35 -8.45 10.89
N VAL A 145 -5.59 -9.75 11.11
CA VAL A 145 -5.81 -10.75 10.06
C VAL A 145 -7.12 -11.48 10.34
N SER A 146 -7.93 -11.63 9.29
CA SER A 146 -9.16 -12.42 9.35
C SER A 146 -9.26 -13.32 8.13
N VAL A 147 -9.67 -14.57 8.36
CA VAL A 147 -9.78 -15.62 7.34
C VAL A 147 -11.11 -16.32 7.49
N TYR A 148 -11.84 -16.37 6.38
CA TYR A 148 -12.98 -17.24 6.23
C TYR A 148 -12.60 -18.43 5.36
N TYR A 149 -12.98 -19.63 5.79
CA TYR A 149 -12.87 -20.86 5.01
C TYR A 149 -14.23 -21.55 5.01
N ASN A 150 -14.73 -21.94 3.84
CA ASN A 150 -16.09 -22.48 3.68
C ASN A 150 -17.19 -21.59 4.30
N ASN A 151 -17.01 -20.26 4.21
CA ASN A 151 -17.90 -19.26 4.78
C ASN A 151 -17.96 -19.21 6.32
N GLU A 152 -17.02 -19.87 7.01
CA GLU A 152 -16.87 -19.81 8.46
C GLU A 152 -15.62 -19.01 8.83
N LEU A 153 -15.73 -18.14 9.84
CA LEU A 153 -14.60 -17.37 10.36
C LEU A 153 -13.67 -18.29 11.15
N VAL A 154 -12.52 -18.65 10.56
CA VAL A 154 -11.58 -19.63 11.12
C VAL A 154 -10.34 -19.00 11.75
N VAL A 155 -10.03 -17.75 11.38
CA VAL A 155 -8.96 -16.94 11.98
C VAL A 155 -9.48 -15.52 12.14
N ASP A 156 -9.29 -14.94 13.30
CA ASP A 156 -9.58 -13.54 13.57
C ASP A 156 -8.67 -13.04 14.69
N LEU A 157 -7.57 -12.39 14.32
CA LEU A 157 -6.51 -12.00 15.25
C LEU A 157 -6.19 -10.51 15.09
N SER A 158 -6.08 -9.80 16.20
CA SER A 158 -5.53 -8.43 16.26
C SER A 158 -4.35 -8.41 17.21
N CYS A 159 -3.32 -7.63 16.91
CA CYS A 159 -2.14 -7.53 17.75
C CYS A 159 -1.43 -6.17 17.63
N GLY A 160 -0.80 -5.72 18.71
CA GLY A 160 0.08 -4.55 18.72
C GLY A 160 -0.59 -3.27 19.17
N PHE A 161 -0.24 -2.14 18.54
CA PHE A 161 -0.68 -0.80 18.95
C PHE A 161 -1.34 -0.03 17.81
N ALA A 162 -2.53 0.52 18.07
CA ALA A 162 -3.18 1.48 17.18
C ALA A 162 -2.52 2.86 17.27
N ASP A 163 -1.99 3.20 18.45
CA ASP A 163 -1.18 4.40 18.68
C ASP A 163 -0.11 4.14 19.74
N VAL A 164 1.15 4.09 19.30
CA VAL A 164 2.34 3.89 20.12
C VAL A 164 2.54 5.02 21.14
N SER A 165 2.11 6.25 20.83
CA SER A 165 2.35 7.42 21.70
C SER A 165 1.47 7.40 22.95
N THR A 166 0.25 6.89 22.82
CA THR A 166 -0.72 6.74 23.91
C THR A 166 -0.71 5.32 24.51
N GLY A 167 -0.07 4.37 23.84
CA GLY A 167 -0.10 2.94 24.21
C GLY A 167 -1.43 2.28 23.89
N LYS A 168 -2.27 2.88 23.05
CA LYS A 168 -3.57 2.34 22.68
C LYS A 168 -3.39 1.01 21.93
N PRO A 169 -4.01 -0.09 22.39
CA PRO A 169 -3.87 -1.39 21.74
C PRO A 169 -4.50 -1.38 20.35
N TYR A 170 -3.98 -2.23 19.47
CA TYR A 170 -4.62 -2.57 18.20
C TYR A 170 -5.53 -3.79 18.45
N ASP A 171 -6.82 -3.51 18.58
CA ASP A 171 -7.85 -4.50 18.95
C ASP A 171 -8.95 -4.63 17.87
N ASP A 172 -10.01 -5.35 18.19
CA ASP A 172 -11.16 -5.57 17.29
C ASP A 172 -12.01 -4.33 17.03
N SER A 173 -11.89 -3.29 17.85
CA SER A 173 -12.56 -2.01 17.66
C SER A 173 -11.81 -1.07 16.72
N THR A 174 -10.55 -1.39 16.42
CA THR A 174 -9.63 -0.53 15.67
C THR A 174 -10.04 -0.45 14.21
N LEU A 175 -10.02 0.76 13.65
CA LEU A 175 -10.26 1.04 12.25
C LEU A 175 -8.98 1.58 11.59
N GLN A 176 -8.71 1.10 10.38
CA GLN A 176 -7.49 1.41 9.64
C GLN A 176 -7.83 1.87 8.22
N LEU A 177 -7.10 2.86 7.74
CA LEU A 177 -7.08 3.23 6.33
C LEU A 177 -6.47 2.08 5.51
N VAL A 178 -7.22 1.51 4.56
CA VAL A 178 -6.82 0.36 3.74
C VAL A 178 -6.46 0.71 2.30
N PHE A 179 -6.31 2.00 2.00
CA PHE A 179 -5.84 2.48 0.70
C PHE A 179 -6.58 1.84 -0.48
N SER A 180 -5.84 1.32 -1.46
CA SER A 180 -6.41 0.75 -2.68
C SER A 180 -7.24 -0.51 -2.50
N SER A 181 -7.19 -1.19 -1.34
CA SER A 181 -8.11 -2.30 -1.05
C SER A 181 -9.58 -1.87 -1.13
N THR A 182 -9.86 -0.57 -0.92
CA THR A 182 -11.15 0.09 -1.13
C THR A 182 -11.78 -0.17 -2.50
N LYS A 183 -10.94 -0.35 -3.53
CA LYS A 183 -11.38 -0.58 -4.91
C LYS A 183 -12.23 -1.83 -5.10
N VAL A 184 -12.05 -2.84 -4.24
CA VAL A 184 -12.87 -4.04 -4.26
C VAL A 184 -14.32 -3.69 -3.94
N LEU A 185 -14.54 -2.85 -2.92
CA LEU A 185 -15.88 -2.42 -2.52
C LEU A 185 -16.56 -1.58 -3.61
N SER A 186 -15.82 -0.67 -4.24
CA SER A 186 -16.34 0.10 -5.39
C SER A 186 -16.73 -0.81 -6.56
N GLY A 187 -15.95 -1.86 -6.83
CA GLY A 187 -16.29 -2.87 -7.83
C GLY A 187 -17.56 -3.64 -7.50
N ILE A 188 -17.78 -3.99 -6.23
CA ILE A 188 -19.02 -4.62 -5.76
C ILE A 188 -20.23 -3.72 -6.00
N VAL A 189 -20.14 -2.42 -5.70
CA VAL A 189 -21.23 -1.46 -5.93
C VAL A 189 -21.57 -1.37 -7.43
N VAL A 190 -20.56 -1.23 -8.29
CA VAL A 190 -20.76 -1.23 -9.75
C VAL A 190 -21.42 -2.53 -10.22
N ALA A 191 -20.98 -3.69 -9.72
CA ALA A 191 -21.57 -4.98 -10.06
C ALA A 191 -23.06 -5.06 -9.71
N ARG A 192 -23.46 -4.55 -8.53
CA ARG A 192 -24.87 -4.50 -8.12
C ARG A 192 -25.71 -3.59 -9.02
N LEU A 193 -25.18 -2.44 -9.43
CA LEU A 193 -25.86 -1.53 -10.37
C LEU A 193 -25.98 -2.13 -11.78
N VAL A 194 -25.00 -2.93 -12.20
CA VAL A 194 -25.08 -3.72 -13.46
C VAL A 194 -26.15 -4.80 -13.34
N GLU A 195 -26.22 -5.54 -12.24
CA GLU A 195 -27.29 -6.52 -11.99
C GLU A 195 -28.69 -5.89 -12.02
N GLN A 196 -28.82 -4.67 -11.51
CA GLN A 196 -30.06 -3.89 -11.53
C GLN A 196 -30.39 -3.31 -12.92
N GLY A 197 -29.51 -3.45 -13.91
CA GLY A 197 -29.68 -2.90 -15.26
C GLY A 197 -29.47 -1.38 -15.35
N LEU A 198 -28.91 -0.75 -14.31
CA LEU A 198 -28.63 0.69 -14.28
C LEU A 198 -27.28 1.03 -14.94
N LEU A 199 -26.34 0.09 -14.93
CA LEU A 199 -25.04 0.20 -15.60
C LEU A 199 -24.82 -0.98 -16.56
N ASP A 200 -23.91 -0.77 -17.49
CA ASP A 200 -23.42 -1.79 -18.42
C ASP A 200 -21.95 -1.51 -18.69
N TYR A 201 -21.09 -2.53 -18.50
CA TYR A 201 -19.65 -2.42 -18.69
C TYR A 201 -19.27 -2.02 -20.12
N ASN A 202 -20.03 -2.44 -21.13
CA ASN A 202 -19.71 -2.13 -22.53
C ASN A 202 -20.28 -0.79 -23.00
N SER A 203 -21.15 -0.15 -22.21
CA SER A 203 -21.71 1.14 -22.57
C SER A 203 -20.66 2.25 -22.41
N PRO A 204 -20.65 3.25 -23.32
CA PRO A 204 -19.82 4.44 -23.16
C PRO A 204 -20.27 5.22 -21.92
N ILE A 205 -19.32 5.77 -21.16
CA ILE A 205 -19.62 6.55 -19.95
C ILE A 205 -20.47 7.77 -20.28
N SER A 206 -20.28 8.35 -21.47
CA SER A 206 -21.05 9.49 -22.00
C SER A 206 -22.56 9.25 -22.09
N LYS A 207 -23.00 7.98 -22.10
CA LYS A 207 -24.43 7.62 -21.99
C LYS A 207 -25.04 8.02 -20.65
N TYR A 208 -24.27 7.89 -19.56
CA TYR A 208 -24.70 8.18 -18.19
C TYR A 208 -24.31 9.59 -17.77
N TRP A 209 -23.22 10.09 -18.34
CA TRP A 209 -22.64 11.39 -18.01
C TRP A 209 -22.16 12.09 -19.30
N PRO A 210 -23.04 12.78 -20.03
CA PRO A 210 -22.72 13.38 -21.34
C PRO A 210 -21.49 14.29 -21.34
N GLU A 211 -21.30 15.07 -20.28
CA GLU A 211 -20.20 16.01 -20.12
C GLU A 211 -18.84 15.30 -20.07
N PHE A 212 -18.79 14.03 -19.68
CA PHE A 212 -17.57 13.22 -19.70
C PHE A 212 -17.00 13.07 -21.12
N ALA A 213 -17.80 13.19 -22.19
CA ALA A 213 -17.36 13.02 -23.57
C ALA A 213 -16.31 14.05 -24.04
N GLN A 214 -16.13 15.14 -23.29
CA GLN A 214 -15.14 16.17 -23.59
C GLN A 214 -13.71 15.60 -23.67
N GLY A 215 -12.85 16.23 -24.47
CA GLY A 215 -11.41 15.94 -24.47
C GLY A 215 -11.03 14.53 -24.97
N GLY A 216 -11.77 13.98 -25.94
CA GLY A 216 -11.46 12.70 -26.59
C GLY A 216 -11.87 11.46 -25.78
N LYS A 217 -12.91 11.59 -24.96
CA LYS A 217 -13.40 10.54 -24.05
C LYS A 217 -14.77 9.98 -24.46
N GLU A 218 -15.33 10.40 -25.60
CA GLU A 218 -16.69 10.08 -26.04
C GLU A 218 -16.98 8.58 -26.17
N ASN A 219 -15.95 7.79 -26.53
CA ASN A 219 -16.04 6.35 -26.75
C ASN A 219 -15.52 5.51 -25.58
N VAL A 220 -15.07 6.13 -24.49
CA VAL A 220 -14.53 5.42 -23.32
C VAL A 220 -15.68 4.71 -22.60
N THR A 221 -15.54 3.39 -22.41
CA THR A 221 -16.55 2.55 -21.77
C THR A 221 -16.39 2.48 -20.26
N LEU A 222 -17.43 2.02 -19.57
CA LEU A 222 -17.32 1.70 -18.14
C LEU A 222 -16.26 0.62 -17.89
N LEU A 223 -16.16 -0.39 -18.78
CA LEU A 223 -15.13 -1.42 -18.70
C LEU A 223 -13.73 -0.79 -18.76
N ASP A 224 -13.49 0.13 -19.69
CA ASP A 224 -12.20 0.84 -19.79
C ASP A 224 -11.84 1.52 -18.47
N LEU A 225 -12.80 2.15 -17.79
CA LEU A 225 -12.57 2.76 -16.47
C LEU A 225 -12.26 1.71 -15.40
N MET A 226 -13.03 0.62 -15.36
CA MET A 226 -12.86 -0.46 -14.38
C MET A 226 -11.50 -1.16 -14.51
N VAL A 227 -11.00 -1.29 -15.74
CA VAL A 227 -9.70 -1.94 -16.04
C VAL A 227 -8.57 -0.95 -16.30
N HIS A 228 -8.72 0.30 -15.86
CA HIS A 228 -7.66 1.33 -15.90
C HIS A 228 -7.15 1.70 -17.29
N ARG A 229 -8.02 1.66 -18.30
CA ARG A 229 -7.76 2.00 -19.71
C ARG A 229 -8.49 3.25 -20.20
N ALA A 230 -9.31 3.87 -19.36
CA ALA A 230 -10.12 5.05 -19.70
C ALA A 230 -9.33 6.33 -19.98
N GLY A 231 -8.01 6.33 -19.78
CA GLY A 231 -7.15 7.51 -19.96
C GLY A 231 -7.55 8.68 -19.07
N VAL A 232 -8.03 8.41 -17.87
CA VAL A 232 -8.30 9.41 -16.83
C VAL A 232 -7.62 9.04 -15.52
N GLY A 233 -6.41 8.45 -15.65
CA GLY A 233 -5.60 7.96 -14.55
C GLY A 233 -4.99 9.06 -13.69
N PHE A 234 -4.91 10.29 -14.23
CA PHE A 234 -4.46 11.45 -13.49
C PHE A 234 -5.20 12.73 -13.93
N ILE A 235 -5.27 13.69 -13.01
CA ILE A 235 -5.78 15.04 -13.24
C ILE A 235 -4.58 15.99 -13.25
N ASP A 236 -4.31 16.60 -14.41
CA ASP A 236 -3.22 17.56 -14.60
C ASP A 236 -3.70 18.92 -15.14
N SER A 237 -5.02 19.05 -15.34
CA SER A 237 -5.70 20.29 -15.71
C SER A 237 -6.12 21.15 -14.51
N HIS A 238 -6.14 20.57 -13.32
CA HIS A 238 -6.54 21.23 -12.07
C HIS A 238 -5.70 20.69 -10.92
N ASP A 239 -5.29 21.57 -10.01
CA ASP A 239 -4.59 21.17 -8.80
C ASP A 239 -5.59 20.75 -7.73
N MET A 240 -5.66 19.46 -7.43
CA MET A 240 -6.70 18.90 -6.56
C MET A 240 -6.46 19.29 -5.10
N SER A 241 -7.45 19.94 -4.48
CA SER A 241 -7.46 20.19 -3.04
C SER A 241 -8.43 19.28 -2.29
N VAL A 242 -8.26 19.14 -0.96
CA VAL A 242 -9.26 18.47 -0.12
C VAL A 242 -10.64 19.16 -0.21
N GLN A 243 -10.66 20.49 -0.40
CA GLN A 243 -11.90 21.26 -0.48
C GLN A 243 -12.72 20.93 -1.74
N ASP A 244 -12.04 20.65 -2.86
CA ASP A 244 -12.69 20.24 -4.12
C ASP A 244 -13.48 18.94 -3.96
N LEU A 245 -13.12 18.10 -2.98
CA LEU A 245 -13.76 16.80 -2.76
C LEU A 245 -15.09 16.87 -1.99
N TYR A 246 -15.45 18.03 -1.44
CA TYR A 246 -16.74 18.22 -0.75
C TYR A 246 -17.84 18.72 -1.69
N ASP A 247 -17.50 19.54 -2.68
CA ASP A 247 -18.44 20.01 -3.69
C ASP A 247 -18.42 19.05 -4.89
N LEU A 248 -19.29 18.05 -4.82
CA LEU A 248 -19.32 16.98 -5.81
C LEU A 248 -19.77 17.47 -7.20
N ASP A 249 -20.51 18.59 -7.27
CA ASP A 249 -20.96 19.14 -8.55
C ASP A 249 -19.79 19.86 -9.22
N ASN A 250 -19.02 20.68 -8.48
CA ASN A 250 -17.77 21.26 -8.97
C ASN A 250 -16.73 20.18 -9.32
N LEU A 251 -16.59 19.14 -8.49
CA LEU A 251 -15.71 18.01 -8.77
C LEU A 251 -16.09 17.34 -10.09
N SER A 252 -17.39 17.15 -10.35
CA SER A 252 -17.83 16.59 -11.63
C SER A 252 -17.37 17.45 -12.81
N GLU A 253 -17.45 18.78 -12.72
CA GLU A 253 -16.98 19.64 -13.81
C GLU A 253 -15.48 19.53 -14.06
N ILE A 254 -14.67 19.47 -13.00
CA ILE A 254 -13.21 19.30 -13.08
C ILE A 254 -12.89 17.98 -13.80
N LEU A 255 -13.51 16.89 -13.35
CA LEU A 255 -13.31 15.56 -13.91
C LEU A 255 -13.78 15.45 -15.37
N ALA A 256 -14.92 16.04 -15.73
CA ALA A 256 -15.43 16.03 -17.09
C ALA A 256 -14.47 16.76 -18.06
N LYS A 257 -13.93 17.92 -17.64
CA LYS A 257 -13.05 18.77 -18.46
C LYS A 257 -11.66 18.18 -18.67
N GLN A 258 -11.17 17.32 -17.78
CA GLN A 258 -9.87 16.65 -17.94
C GLN A 258 -9.80 15.91 -19.29
N PRO A 259 -8.89 16.27 -20.20
CA PRO A 259 -8.71 15.54 -21.45
C PRO A 259 -8.20 14.12 -21.21
N HIS A 260 -8.47 13.21 -22.15
CA HIS A 260 -7.91 11.86 -22.13
C HIS A 260 -6.38 11.93 -22.05
N ASN A 261 -5.78 11.40 -20.99
CA ASN A 261 -4.36 11.46 -20.67
C ASN A 261 -3.44 10.96 -21.81
N PHE A 262 -3.98 10.13 -22.71
CA PHE A 262 -3.27 9.54 -23.85
C PHE A 262 -3.95 9.84 -25.21
N ASN A 263 -4.64 10.97 -25.34
CA ASN A 263 -5.24 11.43 -26.61
C ASN A 263 -6.18 10.39 -27.27
N GLY A 264 -7.07 9.78 -26.48
CA GLY A 264 -8.01 8.74 -26.92
C GLY A 264 -7.41 7.34 -27.13
N VAL A 265 -6.10 7.15 -26.97
CA VAL A 265 -5.45 5.84 -27.15
C VAL A 265 -5.68 4.97 -25.91
N PRO A 266 -6.36 3.81 -26.00
CA PRO A 266 -6.57 2.93 -24.86
C PRO A 266 -5.23 2.40 -24.35
N LYS A 267 -4.85 2.81 -23.14
CA LYS A 267 -3.59 2.43 -22.49
C LYS A 267 -3.86 2.12 -21.04
N ARG A 268 -3.37 0.97 -20.56
CA ARG A 268 -3.48 0.63 -19.15
C ARG A 268 -2.50 1.46 -18.33
N ALA A 269 -3.06 2.37 -17.54
CA ALA A 269 -2.33 3.18 -16.58
C ALA A 269 -3.17 3.22 -15.30
N TYR A 270 -2.71 2.57 -14.24
CA TYR A 270 -3.47 2.46 -12.99
C TYR A 270 -3.97 3.82 -12.50
N HIS A 271 -5.29 3.92 -12.34
CA HIS A 271 -6.01 5.10 -11.86
C HIS A 271 -6.05 5.02 -10.34
N GLY A 272 -4.93 5.33 -9.69
CA GLY A 272 -4.72 5.07 -8.27
C GLY A 272 -5.69 5.83 -7.39
N ILE A 273 -5.90 7.10 -7.70
CA ILE A 273 -6.82 8.01 -6.99
C ILE A 273 -8.10 8.20 -7.80
N SER A 274 -7.98 8.68 -9.04
CA SER A 274 -9.09 9.22 -9.84
C SER A 274 -10.22 8.24 -10.14
N ARG A 275 -9.97 6.92 -10.24
CA ARG A 275 -11.02 5.92 -10.58
C ARG A 275 -12.24 6.05 -9.68
N GLY A 276 -12.01 6.23 -8.38
CA GLY A 276 -13.05 6.30 -7.38
C GLY A 276 -13.94 7.52 -7.59
N TRP A 277 -13.37 8.67 -7.95
CA TRP A 277 -14.13 9.89 -8.19
C TRP A 277 -14.98 9.81 -9.47
N TYR A 278 -14.42 9.31 -10.57
CA TYR A 278 -15.19 9.07 -11.79
C TYR A 278 -16.32 8.06 -11.56
N LEU A 279 -16.05 6.95 -10.88
CA LEU A 279 -17.09 5.98 -10.53
C LEU A 279 -18.16 6.60 -9.63
N ASN A 280 -17.77 7.44 -8.67
CA ASN A 280 -18.73 8.07 -7.77
C ASN A 280 -19.71 8.96 -8.52
N GLU A 281 -19.22 9.76 -9.47
CA GLU A 281 -20.08 10.62 -10.29
C GLU A 281 -21.00 9.78 -11.20
N ILE A 282 -20.47 8.75 -11.87
CA ILE A 282 -21.28 7.83 -12.67
C ILE A 282 -22.40 7.20 -11.82
N VAL A 283 -22.08 6.77 -10.60
CA VAL A 283 -23.04 6.17 -9.67
C VAL A 283 -24.12 7.18 -9.26
N ARG A 284 -23.76 8.43 -8.92
CA ARG A 284 -24.73 9.49 -8.59
C ARG A 284 -25.70 9.79 -9.74
N ARG A 285 -25.25 9.66 -11.00
CA ARG A 285 -26.08 9.90 -12.18
C ARG A 285 -27.12 8.80 -12.41
N VAL A 286 -26.80 7.55 -12.06
CA VAL A 286 -27.66 6.39 -12.38
C VAL A 286 -28.42 5.82 -11.19
N ASP A 287 -27.94 6.00 -9.96
CA ASP A 287 -28.67 5.59 -8.76
C ASP A 287 -29.98 6.41 -8.67
N PRO A 288 -31.15 5.77 -8.53
CA PRO A 288 -32.44 6.49 -8.49
C PRO A 288 -32.58 7.48 -7.32
N ARG A 289 -31.74 7.35 -6.28
CA ARG A 289 -31.69 8.26 -5.12
C ARG A 289 -30.52 9.24 -5.21
N HIS A 290 -29.78 9.25 -6.33
CA HIS A 290 -28.61 10.08 -6.58
C HIS A 290 -27.54 9.99 -5.48
N ARG A 291 -27.38 8.80 -4.89
CA ARG A 291 -26.42 8.55 -3.82
C ARG A 291 -25.01 8.38 -4.36
N THR A 292 -24.02 8.67 -3.53
CA THR A 292 -22.62 8.30 -3.75
C THR A 292 -22.39 6.81 -3.48
N ILE A 293 -21.25 6.27 -3.90
CA ILE A 293 -20.80 4.92 -3.56
C ILE A 293 -20.77 4.75 -2.04
N GLY A 294 -20.22 5.73 -1.32
CA GLY A 294 -20.13 5.72 0.15
C GLY A 294 -21.49 5.68 0.82
N ARG A 295 -22.50 6.36 0.26
CA ARG A 295 -23.88 6.28 0.76
C ARG A 295 -24.54 4.94 0.44
N ILE A 296 -24.32 4.37 -0.74
CA ILE A 296 -24.81 3.01 -1.06
C ILE A 296 -24.17 2.00 -0.11
N VAL A 297 -22.86 2.11 0.12
CA VAL A 297 -22.13 1.24 1.06
C VAL A 297 -22.71 1.36 2.46
N SER A 298 -22.88 2.57 2.98
CA SER A 298 -23.32 2.78 4.37
C SER A 298 -24.79 2.45 4.61
N GLU A 299 -25.65 2.68 3.63
CA GLU A 299 -27.10 2.47 3.74
C GLU A 299 -27.51 1.03 3.37
N ASP A 300 -26.85 0.41 2.39
CA ASP A 300 -27.27 -0.88 1.83
C ASP A 300 -26.33 -2.03 2.24
N ILE A 301 -25.01 -1.87 2.09
CA ILE A 301 -24.04 -2.97 2.26
C ILE A 301 -23.68 -3.18 3.75
N VAL A 302 -23.22 -2.13 4.43
CA VAL A 302 -22.80 -2.17 5.83
C VAL A 302 -23.82 -2.86 6.76
N PRO A 303 -25.11 -2.46 6.76
CA PRO A 303 -26.11 -3.11 7.61
C PRO A 303 -26.44 -4.54 7.15
N GLU A 304 -26.51 -4.80 5.83
CA GLU A 304 -26.86 -6.12 5.28
C GLU A 304 -25.83 -7.19 5.68
N TYR A 305 -24.55 -6.87 5.63
CA TYR A 305 -23.49 -7.82 5.97
C TYR A 305 -23.00 -7.68 7.41
N ASN A 306 -23.53 -6.76 8.22
CA ASN A 306 -23.02 -6.46 9.56
C ASN A 306 -21.49 -6.34 9.56
N ILE A 307 -21.00 -5.37 8.79
CA ILE A 307 -19.58 -5.04 8.61
C ILE A 307 -19.35 -3.58 8.93
N GLU A 308 -18.09 -3.17 9.03
CA GLU A 308 -17.71 -1.78 9.16
C GLU A 308 -16.82 -1.36 8.00
N PHE A 309 -17.32 -0.49 7.13
CA PHE A 309 -16.53 0.05 6.03
C PHE A 309 -17.00 1.47 5.72
N TYR A 310 -16.10 2.43 5.90
CA TYR A 310 -16.41 3.86 5.77
C TYR A 310 -15.60 4.45 4.62
N LEU A 311 -16.27 5.00 3.61
CA LEU A 311 -15.64 5.76 2.51
C LEU A 311 -15.56 7.27 2.80
N SER A 312 -16.27 7.71 3.82
CA SER A 312 -16.19 9.05 4.39
C SER A 312 -16.27 8.87 5.90
N THR A 313 -15.29 9.40 6.62
CA THR A 313 -15.23 9.31 8.08
C THR A 313 -15.86 10.52 8.76
N ASN A 314 -16.21 10.37 10.04
CA ASN A 314 -16.73 11.46 10.86
C ASN A 314 -16.06 11.45 12.24
N LYS A 315 -16.22 12.54 12.99
CA LYS A 315 -15.53 12.76 14.26
C LYS A 315 -15.81 11.68 15.31
N LEU A 316 -16.93 10.95 15.23
CA LEU A 316 -17.27 9.86 16.15
C LEU A 316 -16.36 8.64 15.97
N LEU A 317 -15.75 8.49 14.79
CA LEU A 317 -14.83 7.39 14.50
C LEU A 317 -13.38 7.72 14.88
N LYS A 318 -13.07 8.98 15.19
CA LYS A 318 -11.70 9.46 15.41
C LYS A 318 -10.95 8.64 16.46
N ASP A 319 -11.61 8.34 17.57
CA ASP A 319 -11.00 7.58 18.67
C ASP A 319 -10.75 6.11 18.33
N ARG A 320 -11.31 5.60 17.24
CA ARG A 320 -11.11 4.23 16.75
C ARG A 320 -10.07 4.13 15.65
N LEU A 321 -9.72 5.25 15.01
CA LEU A 321 -8.69 5.29 13.97
C LEU A 321 -7.31 4.93 14.54
N SER A 322 -6.54 4.21 13.73
CA SER A 322 -5.15 3.87 13.98
C SER A 322 -4.22 4.72 13.12
N ASN A 323 -3.05 5.07 13.68
CA ASN A 323 -2.04 5.89 13.02
C ASN A 323 -1.20 5.08 12.05
N ILE A 324 -0.90 5.63 10.88
CA ILE A 324 0.08 5.09 9.93
C ILE A 324 1.49 5.42 10.40
N TYR A 325 2.34 4.39 10.44
CA TYR A 325 3.77 4.47 10.72
C TYR A 325 4.57 4.21 9.44
N THR A 326 5.30 5.22 8.98
CA THR A 326 6.07 5.17 7.74
C THR A 326 7.33 4.30 7.88
N TYR A 327 7.69 3.57 6.83
CA TYR A 327 8.95 2.85 6.75
C TYR A 327 10.17 3.77 7.02
N PRO A 328 11.12 3.39 7.90
CA PRO A 328 12.21 4.29 8.27
C PRO A 328 13.09 4.70 7.07
N LEU A 329 13.31 6.01 6.92
CA LEU A 329 14.08 6.59 5.81
C LEU A 329 15.47 5.97 5.64
N VAL A 330 16.20 5.75 6.74
CA VAL A 330 17.54 5.15 6.70
C VAL A 330 17.50 3.73 6.11
N ARG A 331 16.45 2.95 6.41
CA ARG A 331 16.28 1.63 5.82
C ARG A 331 15.86 1.71 4.36
N MET A 332 14.98 2.65 4.01
CA MET A 332 14.61 2.88 2.62
C MET A 332 15.84 3.23 1.76
N LEU A 333 16.68 4.16 2.23
CA LEU A 333 17.94 4.51 1.55
C LEU A 333 18.88 3.31 1.42
N SER A 334 18.92 2.43 2.42
CA SER A 334 19.73 1.21 2.32
C SER A 334 19.25 0.28 1.19
N LYS A 335 17.93 0.17 0.99
CA LYS A 335 17.35 -0.62 -0.12
C LYS A 335 17.66 0.00 -1.49
N MET A 336 17.87 1.31 -1.59
CA MET A 336 18.23 1.98 -2.85
C MET A 336 19.71 1.77 -3.24
N ILE A 337 20.60 1.62 -2.25
CA ILE A 337 22.05 1.57 -2.47
C ILE A 337 22.56 0.13 -2.55
N LEU A 338 21.95 -0.79 -1.80
CA LEU A 338 22.35 -2.19 -1.78
C LEU A 338 21.89 -2.91 -3.06
N PRO A 339 22.73 -3.76 -3.67
CA PRO A 339 22.31 -4.57 -4.81
C PRO A 339 21.16 -5.51 -4.44
N GLU A 340 20.18 -5.69 -5.34
CA GLU A 340 18.95 -6.46 -5.10
C GLU A 340 19.20 -7.86 -4.52
N LYS A 341 20.25 -8.56 -4.96
CA LYS A 341 20.62 -9.89 -4.45
C LYS A 341 20.93 -9.95 -2.95
N PHE A 342 21.13 -8.80 -2.30
CA PHE A 342 21.35 -8.71 -0.85
C PHE A 342 20.08 -8.28 -0.09
N LEU A 343 18.97 -8.05 -0.79
CA LEU A 343 17.69 -7.64 -0.22
C LEU A 343 16.70 -8.80 -0.30
N SER A 344 16.06 -9.14 0.82
CA SER A 344 14.94 -10.10 0.83
C SER A 344 13.72 -9.55 0.09
N GLU A 345 13.51 -8.24 0.20
CA GLU A 345 12.44 -7.48 -0.45
C GLU A 345 13.01 -6.18 -1.04
N PRO A 346 13.39 -6.18 -2.33
CA PRO A 346 13.84 -4.97 -3.02
C PRO A 346 12.70 -3.95 -3.15
N LEU A 347 13.04 -2.71 -3.49
CA LEU A 347 12.03 -1.69 -3.77
C LEU A 347 11.32 -2.02 -5.08
N HIS A 348 10.00 -1.94 -5.06
CA HIS A 348 9.18 -2.12 -6.25
C HIS A 348 9.51 -1.04 -7.30
N PRO A 349 9.58 -1.35 -8.61
CA PRO A 349 9.92 -0.37 -9.66
C PRO A 349 9.07 0.90 -9.66
N ILE A 350 7.81 0.79 -9.23
CA ILE A 350 6.90 1.93 -9.03
C ILE A 350 7.50 3.04 -8.16
N PHE A 351 8.33 2.69 -7.18
CA PHE A 351 8.98 3.65 -6.29
C PHE A 351 9.82 4.66 -7.07
N PHE A 352 10.62 4.19 -8.04
CA PHE A 352 11.43 5.07 -8.87
C PHE A 352 10.58 5.88 -9.86
N GLN A 353 9.50 5.30 -10.37
CA GLN A 353 8.56 6.04 -11.22
C GLN A 353 7.89 7.17 -10.44
N MET A 354 7.50 6.94 -9.18
CA MET A 354 6.95 7.98 -8.30
C MET A 354 7.93 9.11 -7.96
N MET A 355 9.22 8.99 -8.31
CA MET A 355 10.19 10.08 -8.17
C MET A 355 10.36 10.90 -9.46
N ASP A 356 9.97 10.35 -10.61
CA ASP A 356 10.01 11.05 -11.90
C ASP A 356 8.68 11.77 -12.16
N LYS A 357 8.72 13.11 -12.10
CA LYS A 357 7.54 13.98 -12.30
C LYS A 357 6.86 13.79 -13.66
N ASN A 358 7.58 13.26 -14.65
CA ASN A 358 7.04 13.01 -15.98
C ASN A 358 6.38 11.64 -16.12
N SER A 359 6.59 10.73 -15.16
CA SER A 359 6.03 9.38 -15.22
C SER A 359 4.52 9.38 -15.00
N ASP A 360 3.85 8.38 -15.58
CA ASP A 360 2.43 8.14 -15.32
C ASP A 360 2.19 7.85 -13.82
N ALA A 361 3.15 7.23 -13.12
CA ALA A 361 3.02 6.87 -11.71
C ALA A 361 3.04 8.09 -10.78
N TYR A 362 3.95 9.05 -11.01
CA TYR A 362 3.95 10.31 -10.27
C TYR A 362 2.64 11.05 -10.49
N LYS A 363 2.19 11.16 -11.74
CA LYS A 363 0.95 11.87 -12.06
C LYS A 363 -0.27 11.23 -11.40
N SER A 364 -0.38 9.90 -11.47
CA SER A 364 -1.52 9.14 -10.93
C SER A 364 -1.57 9.08 -9.40
N LEU A 365 -0.41 8.95 -8.74
CA LEU A 365 -0.35 8.66 -7.30
C LEU A 365 0.05 9.85 -6.44
N ILE A 366 0.79 10.82 -6.99
CA ILE A 366 1.29 11.99 -6.25
C ILE A 366 0.59 13.27 -6.71
N LEU A 367 0.67 13.60 -7.99
CA LEU A 367 0.08 14.85 -8.52
C LEU A 367 -1.44 14.89 -8.34
N THR A 368 -2.12 13.77 -8.58
CA THR A 368 -3.60 13.68 -8.46
C THR A 368 -4.06 13.57 -7.01
N ALA A 369 -3.16 13.26 -6.07
CA ALA A 369 -3.55 13.17 -4.67
C ALA A 369 -3.89 14.58 -4.13
N PRO A 370 -5.00 14.73 -3.38
CA PRO A 370 -5.40 16.03 -2.87
C PRO A 370 -4.30 16.65 -1.99
N ASP A 371 -4.13 17.96 -2.11
CA ASP A 371 -3.12 18.77 -1.41
C ASP A 371 -1.67 18.24 -1.58
N HIS A 372 -1.38 17.54 -2.70
CA HIS A 372 -0.09 16.90 -2.99
C HIS A 372 0.43 16.03 -1.84
N THR A 373 -0.47 15.25 -1.24
CA THR A 373 -0.12 14.31 -0.17
C THR A 373 1.04 13.41 -0.61
N GLN A 374 2.19 13.52 0.06
CA GLN A 374 3.47 12.98 -0.45
C GLN A 374 3.99 11.82 0.40
N GLN A 375 3.64 11.78 1.68
CA GLN A 375 4.10 10.77 2.62
C GLN A 375 2.92 9.95 3.16
N PRO A 376 3.11 8.65 3.46
CA PRO A 376 2.05 7.83 4.04
C PRO A 376 1.44 8.39 5.32
N GLN A 377 2.25 9.02 6.18
CA GLN A 377 1.81 9.62 7.45
C GLN A 377 0.95 10.88 7.30
N ASP A 378 0.96 11.53 6.12
CA ASP A 378 0.11 12.69 5.87
C ASP A 378 -1.38 12.29 5.93
N TRP A 379 -1.69 11.02 5.67
CA TRP A 379 -3.02 10.44 5.82
C TRP A 379 -3.48 10.27 7.27
N ASN A 380 -2.62 10.57 8.26
CA ASN A 380 -3.04 10.66 9.67
C ASN A 380 -3.79 11.95 9.98
N HIS A 381 -3.74 12.95 9.08
CA HIS A 381 -4.58 14.13 9.18
C HIS A 381 -6.04 13.73 8.93
N PHE A 382 -6.88 13.90 9.95
CA PHE A 382 -8.27 13.42 9.95
C PHE A 382 -9.09 14.01 8.79
N GLU A 383 -8.77 15.24 8.39
CA GLU A 383 -9.38 15.96 7.27
C GLU A 383 -9.22 15.22 5.94
N MET A 384 -8.14 14.43 5.77
CA MET A 384 -7.89 13.61 4.56
C MET A 384 -8.85 12.43 4.43
N LEU A 385 -9.44 12.00 5.55
CA LEU A 385 -10.35 10.85 5.62
C LEU A 385 -11.83 11.26 5.59
N MET A 386 -12.12 12.56 5.62
CA MET A 386 -13.48 13.07 5.67
C MET A 386 -14.19 13.08 4.31
N PRO A 387 -13.59 13.57 3.21
CA PRO A 387 -14.22 13.48 1.89
C PRO A 387 -14.37 12.04 1.43
N GLU A 388 -15.13 11.79 0.37
CA GLU A 388 -15.28 10.44 -0.16
C GLU A 388 -14.22 10.12 -1.22
N GLY A 389 -13.47 9.03 -1.03
CA GLY A 389 -12.42 8.57 -1.94
C GLY A 389 -12.53 7.07 -2.25
N PRO A 390 -13.50 6.63 -3.08
CA PRO A 390 -13.81 5.22 -3.31
C PRO A 390 -12.68 4.36 -3.92
N SER A 391 -11.54 4.98 -4.20
CA SER A 391 -10.31 4.32 -4.66
C SER A 391 -9.26 4.13 -3.58
N TYR A 392 -9.24 4.94 -2.52
CA TYR A 392 -8.04 5.10 -1.71
C TYR A 392 -8.27 5.45 -0.24
N ASN A 393 -9.45 5.91 0.19
CA ASN A 393 -9.62 6.41 1.57
C ASN A 393 -10.51 5.53 2.45
N GLY A 394 -10.81 4.31 2.02
CA GLY A 394 -11.62 3.38 2.81
C GLY A 394 -11.01 3.10 4.17
N VAL A 395 -11.81 3.27 5.22
CA VAL A 395 -11.46 2.98 6.61
C VAL A 395 -12.30 1.80 7.09
N THR A 396 -11.65 0.73 7.54
CA THR A 396 -12.31 -0.54 7.88
C THR A 396 -11.42 -1.39 8.79
N ASN A 397 -11.79 -2.65 8.99
CA ASN A 397 -11.04 -3.67 9.71
C ASN A 397 -10.96 -4.95 8.86
N SER A 398 -10.04 -5.85 9.22
CA SER A 398 -9.80 -7.10 8.50
C SER A 398 -11.03 -8.00 8.48
N ARG A 399 -11.74 -8.09 9.61
CA ARG A 399 -12.93 -8.93 9.76
C ARG A 399 -14.00 -8.58 8.73
N SER A 400 -14.24 -7.29 8.53
CA SER A 400 -15.23 -6.75 7.59
C SER A 400 -14.86 -7.05 6.13
N MET A 401 -13.60 -6.82 5.76
CA MET A 401 -13.08 -7.14 4.42
C MET A 401 -13.10 -8.64 4.15
N ALA A 402 -12.64 -9.46 5.09
CA ALA A 402 -12.61 -10.91 4.95
C ALA A 402 -14.03 -11.51 4.84
N LYS A 403 -15.02 -10.92 5.53
CA LYS A 403 -16.42 -11.34 5.41
C LYS A 403 -16.97 -11.11 4.00
N LEU A 404 -16.72 -9.93 3.41
CA LEU A 404 -17.10 -9.68 2.02
C LEU A 404 -16.30 -10.58 1.05
N ALA A 405 -15.01 -10.84 1.33
CA ALA A 405 -14.22 -11.79 0.57
C ALA A 405 -14.80 -13.20 0.60
N ALA A 406 -15.31 -13.64 1.76
CA ALA A 406 -15.97 -14.94 1.92
C ALA A 406 -17.26 -15.04 1.09
N VAL A 407 -18.05 -13.95 1.06
CA VAL A 407 -19.25 -13.85 0.22
C VAL A 407 -18.87 -14.00 -1.25
N LEU A 408 -17.82 -13.32 -1.71
CA LEU A 408 -17.32 -13.43 -3.09
C LEU A 408 -16.70 -14.81 -3.40
N ALA A 409 -15.98 -15.44 -2.46
CA ALA A 409 -15.51 -16.83 -2.60
C ALA A 409 -16.66 -17.84 -2.82
N ASN A 410 -17.87 -17.45 -2.37
CA ASN A 410 -19.11 -18.18 -2.55
C ASN A 410 -20.03 -17.55 -3.61
N LYS A 411 -19.44 -16.93 -4.63
CA LYS A 411 -20.14 -16.33 -5.78
C LYS A 411 -21.20 -15.27 -5.44
N GLY A 412 -21.13 -14.71 -4.23
CA GLY A 412 -22.12 -13.76 -3.76
C GLY A 412 -23.40 -14.38 -3.24
N GLU A 413 -23.47 -15.68 -2.92
CA GLU A 413 -24.73 -16.33 -2.52
C GLU A 413 -24.97 -16.39 -1.00
N LYS A 414 -23.91 -16.33 -0.17
CA LYS A 414 -24.01 -16.63 1.28
C LYS A 414 -23.33 -15.60 2.19
N PRO A 415 -24.07 -14.60 2.71
CA PRO A 415 -25.41 -14.15 2.29
C PRO A 415 -25.42 -13.55 0.87
N ARG A 416 -26.61 -13.40 0.28
CA ARG A 416 -26.74 -12.93 -1.10
C ARG A 416 -26.23 -11.50 -1.25
N LEU A 417 -25.34 -11.27 -2.21
CA LEU A 417 -24.75 -9.99 -2.62
C LEU A 417 -25.02 -9.67 -4.08
N MET A 418 -24.99 -10.71 -4.91
CA MET A 418 -25.33 -10.67 -6.32
C MET A 418 -25.70 -12.09 -6.75
N SER A 419 -26.29 -12.23 -7.94
CA SER A 419 -26.50 -13.54 -8.55
C SER A 419 -25.19 -14.16 -9.04
N ASP A 420 -25.16 -15.49 -9.13
CA ASP A 420 -24.07 -16.25 -9.75
C ASP A 420 -23.71 -15.74 -11.14
N LYS A 421 -24.71 -15.37 -11.95
CA LYS A 421 -24.49 -14.81 -13.29
C LYS A 421 -23.71 -13.49 -13.24
N THR A 422 -24.06 -12.60 -12.32
CA THR A 422 -23.35 -11.34 -12.12
C THR A 422 -21.95 -11.58 -11.58
N TYR A 423 -21.79 -12.52 -10.64
CA TYR A 423 -20.48 -12.90 -10.15
C TYR A 423 -19.59 -13.43 -11.27
N ASP A 424 -20.08 -14.37 -12.09
CA ASP A 424 -19.32 -14.94 -13.21
C ASP A 424 -18.96 -13.86 -14.24
N LEU A 425 -19.84 -12.87 -14.46
CA LEU A 425 -19.53 -11.70 -15.28
C LEU A 425 -18.38 -10.88 -14.69
N ILE A 426 -18.44 -10.48 -13.42
CA ILE A 426 -17.40 -9.63 -12.83
C ILE A 426 -16.08 -10.37 -12.62
N ALA A 427 -16.13 -11.68 -12.46
CA ALA A 427 -14.98 -12.58 -12.43
C ALA A 427 -14.55 -13.02 -13.85
N THR A 428 -15.09 -12.42 -14.92
CA THR A 428 -14.59 -12.75 -16.26
C THR A 428 -13.16 -12.24 -16.39
N ARG A 429 -12.22 -13.18 -16.57
CA ARG A 429 -10.79 -12.92 -16.80
C ARG A 429 -10.58 -12.23 -18.15
N LEU A 430 -9.72 -11.22 -18.15
CA LEU A 430 -9.30 -10.50 -19.36
C LEU A 430 -7.81 -10.71 -19.62
N GLU A 431 -7.35 -10.27 -20.79
CA GLU A 431 -5.96 -10.43 -21.20
C GLU A 431 -4.97 -9.73 -20.25
N PRO A 432 -3.87 -10.40 -19.86
CA PRO A 432 -2.79 -9.77 -19.11
C PRO A 432 -2.23 -8.57 -19.86
N THR A 433 -2.15 -7.42 -19.20
CA THR A 433 -1.69 -6.18 -19.81
C THR A 433 -0.67 -5.50 -18.91
N PHE A 434 0.42 -5.00 -19.51
CA PHE A 434 1.39 -4.18 -18.78
C PHE A 434 0.76 -2.85 -18.36
N ASP A 435 0.89 -2.52 -17.08
CA ASP A 435 0.38 -1.29 -16.49
C ASP A 435 1.51 -0.28 -16.36
N THR A 436 1.38 0.89 -17.01
CA THR A 436 2.47 1.88 -17.01
C THR A 436 2.62 2.66 -15.71
N VAL A 437 1.65 2.59 -14.81
CA VAL A 437 1.77 3.17 -13.47
C VAL A 437 2.35 2.12 -12.53
N LEU A 438 1.76 0.92 -12.49
CA LEU A 438 2.21 -0.12 -11.57
C LEU A 438 3.56 -0.71 -11.98
N GLN A 439 3.95 -0.67 -13.26
CA GLN A 439 5.16 -1.30 -13.80
C GLN A 439 5.13 -2.83 -13.72
N GLU A 440 3.94 -3.42 -13.78
CA GLU A 440 3.73 -4.86 -13.75
C GLU A 440 2.72 -5.30 -14.81
N ILE A 441 2.76 -6.58 -15.18
CA ILE A 441 1.69 -7.20 -15.96
C ILE A 441 0.57 -7.57 -14.99
N ILE A 442 -0.59 -6.94 -15.15
CA ILE A 442 -1.78 -7.25 -14.36
C ILE A 442 -2.77 -7.98 -15.26
N THR A 443 -3.36 -9.05 -14.73
CA THR A 443 -4.51 -9.71 -15.36
C THR A 443 -5.78 -9.17 -14.71
N PRO A 444 -6.54 -8.27 -15.36
CA PRO A 444 -7.76 -7.74 -14.78
C PRO A 444 -8.95 -8.70 -14.97
N SER A 445 -9.98 -8.44 -14.19
CA SER A 445 -11.33 -8.96 -14.40
C SER A 445 -12.27 -7.84 -14.85
N VAL A 446 -13.41 -8.19 -15.44
CA VAL A 446 -14.45 -7.21 -15.83
C VAL A 446 -14.93 -6.37 -14.64
N GLY A 447 -14.98 -6.96 -13.43
CA GLY A 447 -15.32 -6.28 -12.18
C GLY A 447 -14.29 -5.23 -11.72
N GLY A 448 -13.18 -5.08 -12.42
CA GLY A 448 -12.10 -4.16 -12.07
C GLY A 448 -11.23 -4.63 -10.90
N PHE A 449 -11.22 -5.94 -10.64
CA PHE A 449 -10.30 -6.63 -9.72
C PHE A 449 -9.10 -7.21 -10.47
N GLY A 450 -8.06 -7.64 -9.75
CA GLY A 450 -6.89 -8.31 -10.32
C GLY A 450 -6.85 -9.79 -9.98
N TYR A 451 -6.43 -10.60 -10.94
CA TYR A 451 -6.00 -11.99 -10.74
C TYR A 451 -4.52 -12.01 -10.36
N PHE A 452 -4.20 -12.64 -9.25
CA PHE A 452 -2.86 -12.63 -8.67
C PHE A 452 -2.38 -14.04 -8.34
N ARG A 453 -1.23 -14.40 -8.89
CA ARG A 453 -0.38 -15.49 -8.41
C ARG A 453 0.69 -14.88 -7.52
N LEU A 454 0.59 -15.12 -6.22
CA LEU A 454 1.40 -14.45 -5.22
C LEU A 454 2.67 -15.25 -4.93
N LYS A 455 3.71 -14.58 -4.44
CA LYS A 455 5.01 -15.20 -4.11
C LYS A 455 4.85 -16.34 -3.09
N GLY A 456 5.27 -17.54 -3.49
CA GLY A 456 5.12 -18.79 -2.75
C GLY A 456 3.71 -19.39 -2.77
N LEU A 457 2.85 -18.91 -3.67
CA LEU A 457 1.50 -19.41 -3.99
C LEU A 457 1.28 -19.42 -5.50
N GLU A 458 2.32 -19.71 -6.29
CA GLU A 458 2.27 -19.60 -7.76
C GLU A 458 1.28 -20.57 -8.40
N ASP A 459 0.91 -21.65 -7.70
CA ASP A 459 -0.06 -22.64 -8.14
C ASP A 459 -1.52 -22.30 -7.76
N VAL A 460 -1.75 -21.21 -7.02
CA VAL A 460 -3.07 -20.72 -6.64
C VAL A 460 -3.26 -19.29 -7.12
N GLU A 461 -4.37 -19.02 -7.77
CA GLU A 461 -4.69 -17.67 -8.22
C GLU A 461 -5.81 -17.07 -7.37
N PHE A 462 -5.59 -15.88 -6.84
CA PHE A 462 -6.56 -15.13 -6.05
C PHE A 462 -7.14 -13.99 -6.87
N LEU A 463 -8.40 -13.66 -6.60
CA LEU A 463 -9.07 -12.48 -7.14
C LEU A 463 -9.20 -11.43 -6.03
N GLY A 464 -9.01 -10.16 -6.36
CA GLY A 464 -9.27 -9.05 -5.46
C GLY A 464 -8.32 -7.88 -5.69
N TRP A 465 -7.84 -7.25 -4.61
CA TRP A 465 -6.88 -6.13 -4.69
C TRP A 465 -6.13 -5.93 -3.36
N GLY A 466 -5.10 -5.09 -3.38
CA GLY A 466 -4.34 -4.70 -2.20
C GLY A 466 -4.19 -3.18 -2.09
N GLY A 467 -3.84 -2.73 -0.89
CA GLY A 467 -3.63 -1.33 -0.58
C GLY A 467 -2.15 -1.04 -0.34
N SER A 468 -1.74 0.17 -0.72
CA SER A 468 -0.43 0.70 -0.40
C SER A 468 -0.12 0.53 1.08
N GLY A 469 1.13 0.15 1.38
CA GLY A 469 1.55 -0.22 2.71
C GLY A 469 1.52 -1.73 2.94
N GLY A 470 0.62 -2.47 2.26
CA GLY A 470 0.49 -3.95 2.36
C GLY A 470 -0.89 -4.51 2.80
N SER A 471 -1.96 -3.72 2.86
CA SER A 471 -3.29 -4.27 3.18
C SER A 471 -3.80 -5.15 2.03
N ILE A 472 -4.60 -6.18 2.34
CA ILE A 472 -5.07 -7.16 1.35
C ILE A 472 -6.57 -7.41 1.51
N PHE A 473 -7.25 -7.48 0.36
CA PHE A 473 -8.62 -7.96 0.21
C PHE A 473 -8.66 -8.98 -0.94
N LEU A 474 -8.60 -10.28 -0.60
CA LEU A 474 -8.54 -11.34 -1.61
C LEU A 474 -9.52 -12.47 -1.30
N TRP A 475 -9.98 -13.12 -2.36
CA TRP A 475 -10.74 -14.36 -2.26
C TRP A 475 -10.28 -15.38 -3.31
N ASN A 476 -10.54 -16.65 -3.01
CA ASN A 476 -10.38 -17.74 -3.94
C ASN A 476 -11.62 -18.64 -3.88
N GLN A 477 -12.27 -18.81 -5.03
CA GLN A 477 -13.53 -19.55 -5.14
C GLN A 477 -13.34 -21.07 -5.03
N GLU A 478 -12.24 -21.60 -5.58
CA GLU A 478 -11.97 -23.05 -5.64
C GLU A 478 -11.64 -23.62 -4.25
N LEU A 479 -10.80 -22.90 -3.51
CA LEU A 479 -10.40 -23.21 -2.14
C LEU A 479 -11.38 -22.69 -1.10
N LYS A 480 -12.40 -21.91 -1.50
CA LYS A 480 -13.41 -21.32 -0.60
C LYS A 480 -12.79 -20.45 0.50
N ILE A 481 -11.77 -19.67 0.14
CA ILE A 481 -11.03 -18.79 1.06
C ILE A 481 -11.47 -17.34 0.83
N GLY A 482 -11.86 -16.66 1.89
CA GLY A 482 -11.88 -15.19 1.99
C GLY A 482 -10.76 -14.74 2.93
N PHE A 483 -9.87 -13.88 2.48
CA PHE A 483 -8.68 -13.47 3.24
C PHE A 483 -8.56 -11.95 3.28
N SER A 484 -8.29 -11.42 4.48
CA SER A 484 -7.89 -10.03 4.62
C SER A 484 -6.75 -9.86 5.61
N TYR A 485 -5.95 -8.81 5.35
CA TYR A 485 -4.90 -8.32 6.23
C TYR A 485 -4.97 -6.79 6.25
N VAL A 486 -4.97 -6.19 7.45
CA VAL A 486 -4.90 -4.73 7.62
C VAL A 486 -3.91 -4.42 8.73
N MET A 487 -3.20 -3.32 8.58
CA MET A 487 -2.08 -2.96 9.44
C MET A 487 -1.77 -1.48 9.33
N ASN A 488 -1.02 -0.99 10.31
CA ASN A 488 -0.67 0.42 10.41
C ASN A 488 0.83 0.69 10.20
N ALA A 489 1.65 -0.35 10.14
CA ALA A 489 3.04 -0.30 9.72
C ALA A 489 3.12 -0.33 8.18
N PHE A 490 3.42 0.81 7.57
CA PHE A 490 3.40 0.99 6.11
C PHE A 490 4.70 0.47 5.48
N HIS A 491 4.59 -0.61 4.70
CA HIS A 491 5.71 -1.18 3.95
C HIS A 491 5.74 -0.68 2.50
N THR A 492 6.83 -0.98 1.79
CA THR A 492 7.07 -0.49 0.42
C THR A 492 6.48 -1.39 -0.68
N ALA A 493 5.73 -2.43 -0.30
CA ALA A 493 5.15 -3.37 -1.26
C ALA A 493 3.82 -2.84 -1.85
N LEU A 494 3.53 -3.24 -3.08
CA LEU A 494 2.35 -2.79 -3.83
C LEU A 494 1.11 -3.66 -3.56
N LEU A 495 1.27 -4.98 -3.53
CA LEU A 495 0.18 -5.94 -3.36
C LEU A 495 0.58 -7.02 -2.34
N GLY A 496 0.37 -6.71 -1.07
CA GLY A 496 0.86 -7.56 0.01
C GLY A 496 2.38 -7.52 0.14
N ASP A 497 2.85 -7.71 1.36
CA ASP A 497 4.27 -7.93 1.68
C ASP A 497 4.45 -9.29 2.35
N ASP A 498 5.71 -9.66 2.63
CA ASP A 498 6.04 -10.97 3.23
C ASP A 498 5.23 -11.27 4.50
N ARG A 499 4.76 -10.27 5.27
CA ARG A 499 3.93 -10.45 6.49
C ARG A 499 2.58 -11.08 6.15
N SER A 500 1.86 -10.44 5.25
CA SER A 500 0.53 -10.86 4.80
C SER A 500 0.60 -12.14 3.94
N LEU A 501 1.64 -12.28 3.11
CA LEU A 501 1.82 -13.43 2.25
C LEU A 501 2.24 -14.69 3.02
N ALA A 502 3.01 -14.56 4.11
CA ALA A 502 3.32 -15.69 4.99
C ALA A 502 2.05 -16.27 5.63
N LEU A 503 1.14 -15.41 6.08
CA LEU A 503 -0.16 -15.81 6.62
C LEU A 503 -1.00 -16.53 5.57
N LEU A 504 -1.15 -15.92 4.39
CA LEU A 504 -1.94 -16.51 3.31
C LEU A 504 -1.37 -17.86 2.84
N ARG A 505 -0.04 -17.99 2.74
CA ARG A 505 0.63 -19.28 2.44
C ARG A 505 0.23 -20.34 3.44
N LYS A 506 0.35 -20.04 4.74
CA LYS A 506 0.02 -21.00 5.79
C LYS A 506 -1.45 -21.41 5.75
N VAL A 507 -2.36 -20.47 5.47
CA VAL A 507 -3.79 -20.75 5.29
C VAL A 507 -4.02 -21.71 4.11
N VAL A 508 -3.41 -21.44 2.95
CA VAL A 508 -3.57 -22.28 1.75
C VAL A 508 -3.01 -23.68 1.98
N ASP A 509 -1.86 -23.81 2.64
CA ASP A 509 -1.27 -25.11 2.96
C ASP A 509 -2.22 -25.97 3.81
N ILE A 510 -2.81 -25.37 4.86
CA ILE A 510 -3.78 -26.06 5.73
C ILE A 510 -5.01 -26.48 4.94
N VAL A 511 -5.57 -25.59 4.12
CA VAL A 511 -6.76 -25.90 3.30
C VAL A 511 -6.49 -27.02 2.30
N LYS A 512 -5.36 -26.99 1.59
CA LYS A 512 -4.98 -28.06 0.65
C LYS A 512 -4.82 -29.40 1.36
N GLN A 513 -4.20 -29.43 2.54
CA GLN A 513 -4.05 -30.65 3.33
C GLN A 513 -5.41 -31.22 3.75
N GLN A 514 -6.35 -30.38 4.22
CA GLN A 514 -7.70 -30.82 4.58
C GLN A 514 -8.48 -31.36 3.37
N GLN A 515 -8.45 -30.67 2.24
CA GLN A 515 -9.12 -31.13 1.02
C GLN A 515 -8.54 -32.45 0.50
N GLN A 516 -7.24 -32.68 0.67
CA GLN A 516 -6.62 -33.96 0.32
C GLN A 516 -7.05 -35.09 1.26
N GLN A 517 -7.17 -34.81 2.57
CA GLN A 517 -7.65 -35.78 3.56
C GLN A 517 -9.12 -36.15 3.35
N GLN A 518 -9.96 -35.24 2.86
CA GLN A 518 -11.37 -35.53 2.54
C GLN A 518 -11.55 -36.36 1.26
N LYS A 519 -10.54 -36.40 0.39
CA LYS A 519 -10.56 -37.15 -0.88
C LYS A 519 -10.04 -38.59 -0.73
N ASN A 520 -9.30 -38.87 0.34
CA ASN A 520 -8.76 -40.19 0.68
C ASN A 520 -9.66 -40.87 1.72
#